data_AF-A0A4Q3JX20-F1
#
_entry.id   AF-A0A4Q3JX20-F1
#
_cell.length_a   1.000
_cell.length_b   1.000
_cell.length_c   1.000
_cell.angle_alpha   90.00
_cell.angle_beta   90.00
_cell.angle_gamma   90.00
#
_symmetry.space_group_name_H-M   'P 1'
#
loop_
_entity.id
_entity.type
_entity.pdbx_description
1 polymer ?
#
loop_
_entity_poly.entity_id
_entity_poly.type
_entity_poly.pdbx_seq_one_letter_code
_entity_poly.pdbx_strand_id
1 'polypeptide(L)'
;MRGARHDRAGDGRGRARGGGRGGDRRPDRQSIRRGAVSDPGSSGRQATSGSAALAGIAASPGVAVGTALVLAPQTITYVRRTLRSAEIEGELGRFKAAVAAAQDELRAMGARSGGSRNEHSIIEAYLLMVADETLAREVEGHVRRDRRCAARAPRPRAP
;
A
#
# COMPACT_ATOMS: atom_id res chain seq x y z
N MET A 1 -20.66 22.17 69.54
CA MET A 1 -21.99 22.80 69.72
C MET A 1 -22.59 23.07 68.34
N ARG A 2 -23.82 22.56 68.09
CA ARG A 2 -24.92 23.03 67.21
C ARG A 2 -24.52 23.77 65.91
N GLY A 3 -24.85 23.36 64.69
CA GLY A 3 -26.03 22.66 64.18
C GLY A 3 -26.96 23.66 63.48
N ALA A 4 -27.17 23.53 62.17
CA ALA A 4 -28.37 23.99 61.47
C ALA A 4 -28.48 23.35 60.08
N ARG A 5 -29.55 22.59 59.90
CA ARG A 5 -30.06 22.01 58.66
C ARG A 5 -30.94 23.04 57.97
N HIS A 6 -31.10 22.96 56.65
CA HIS A 6 -32.41 23.23 56.03
C HIS A 6 -32.55 22.46 54.71
N ASP A 7 -33.57 21.59 54.70
CA ASP A 7 -34.16 20.91 53.54
C ASP A 7 -35.06 21.85 52.72
N ARG A 8 -35.24 21.55 51.42
CA ARG A 8 -36.52 21.35 50.69
C ARG A 8 -36.26 21.26 49.18
N ALA A 9 -36.63 20.14 48.54
CA ALA A 9 -37.85 19.93 47.72
C ALA A 9 -37.78 20.65 46.35
N GLY A 10 -37.96 20.05 45.17
CA GLY A 10 -38.58 18.80 44.76
C GLY A 10 -39.57 19.12 43.63
N ASP A 11 -39.30 18.74 42.39
CA ASP A 11 -40.25 18.74 41.25
C ASP A 11 -39.56 18.08 40.04
N GLY A 12 -40.11 17.23 39.18
CA GLY A 12 -41.43 16.62 39.02
C GLY A 12 -41.29 15.66 37.81
N ARG A 13 -41.82 14.43 37.91
CA ARG A 13 -41.75 13.42 36.84
C ARG A 13 -42.96 13.49 35.92
N GLY A 14 -42.70 13.55 34.62
CA GLY A 14 -43.31 12.67 33.61
C GLY A 14 -44.67 13.05 33.02
N ARG A 15 -44.79 12.89 31.69
CA ARG A 15 -45.73 11.99 30.97
C ARG A 15 -45.80 12.40 29.50
N ALA A 16 -45.41 11.50 28.59
CA ALA A 16 -45.80 11.55 27.19
C ALA A 16 -46.50 10.23 26.84
N ARG A 17 -47.79 10.31 26.50
CA ARG A 17 -48.60 9.23 25.93
C ARG A 17 -49.52 9.81 24.84
N GLY A 18 -49.66 9.05 23.75
CA GLY A 18 -50.70 9.18 22.72
C GLY A 18 -50.13 9.65 21.37
N GLY A 19 -50.33 9.00 20.21
CA GLY A 19 -51.14 7.84 19.86
C GLY A 19 -51.94 8.08 18.58
N GLY A 20 -51.67 7.30 17.52
CA GLY A 20 -52.56 7.07 16.36
C GLY A 20 -52.37 8.00 15.15
N ARG A 21 -52.68 7.66 13.89
CA ARG A 21 -53.26 6.50 13.19
C ARG A 21 -53.12 6.78 11.67
N GLY A 22 -53.15 5.74 10.85
CA GLY A 22 -53.35 5.81 9.38
C GLY A 22 -52.12 5.28 8.63
N GLY A 23 -52.08 4.09 8.03
CA GLY A 23 -53.16 3.26 7.51
C GLY A 23 -53.35 3.55 6.03
N ASP A 24 -52.54 2.92 5.17
CA ASP A 24 -52.92 2.68 3.77
C ASP A 24 -52.32 1.37 3.26
N ARG A 25 -53.23 0.47 2.86
CA ARG A 25 -52.96 -0.80 2.20
C ARG A 25 -53.20 -0.60 0.70
N ARG A 26 -52.13 -0.80 -0.10
CA ARG A 26 -51.99 -1.33 -1.48
C ARG A 26 -53.04 -0.94 -2.57
N PRO A 27 -52.57 -0.81 -3.83
CA PRO A 27 -52.59 -2.02 -4.67
C PRO A 27 -51.30 -2.23 -5.48
N ASP A 28 -51.02 -3.51 -5.73
CA ASP A 28 -50.08 -3.98 -6.74
C ASP A 28 -50.47 -3.45 -8.12
N ARG A 29 -49.53 -2.81 -8.81
CA ARG A 29 -49.67 -2.48 -10.24
C ARG A 29 -48.48 -3.05 -10.99
N GLN A 30 -48.57 -4.33 -11.32
CA GLN A 30 -47.76 -4.92 -12.37
C GLN A 30 -48.09 -4.20 -13.68
N SER A 31 -47.08 -3.58 -14.28
CA SER A 31 -47.14 -3.17 -15.68
C SER A 31 -46.20 -4.05 -16.47
N ILE A 32 -46.78 -5.08 -17.07
CA ILE A 32 -46.12 -5.89 -18.08
C ILE A 32 -45.99 -5.00 -19.31
N ARG A 33 -44.78 -4.53 -19.62
CA ARG A 33 -44.48 -3.97 -20.94
C ARG A 33 -43.60 -4.94 -21.71
N ARG A 34 -44.18 -5.41 -22.83
CA ARG A 34 -43.57 -6.21 -23.89
C ARG A 34 -42.20 -5.66 -24.30
N GLY A 35 -41.29 -6.58 -24.60
CA GLY A 35 -39.90 -6.32 -24.92
C GLY A 35 -39.66 -5.52 -26.20
N ALA A 36 -38.48 -4.93 -26.24
CA ALA A 36 -37.71 -4.70 -27.45
C ALA A 36 -36.49 -5.61 -27.38
N VAL A 37 -36.38 -6.53 -28.34
CA VAL A 37 -35.15 -7.28 -28.62
C VAL A 37 -34.31 -6.38 -29.53
N SER A 38 -33.13 -5.96 -29.07
CA SER A 38 -32.08 -5.38 -29.92
C SER A 38 -30.68 -5.74 -29.39
N ASP A 39 -30.00 -6.56 -30.18
CA ASP A 39 -28.57 -6.89 -30.33
C ASP A 39 -27.62 -7.19 -29.15
N PRO A 40 -27.01 -8.40 -29.09
CA PRO A 40 -25.81 -8.67 -28.31
C PRO A 40 -24.58 -8.19 -29.11
N GLY A 41 -24.29 -6.89 -29.06
CA GLY A 41 -23.29 -6.32 -29.97
C GLY A 41 -22.74 -4.95 -29.63
N SER A 42 -22.62 -4.57 -28.36
CA SER A 42 -21.74 -3.46 -27.98
C SER A 42 -21.24 -3.61 -26.55
N SER A 43 -20.16 -4.36 -26.38
CA SER A 43 -19.32 -4.38 -25.17
C SER A 43 -18.53 -3.08 -25.03
N GLY A 44 -19.22 -1.93 -25.07
CA GLY A 44 -18.70 -0.73 -24.47
C GLY A 44 -18.75 -0.93 -22.96
N ARG A 45 -17.60 -1.08 -22.30
CA ARG A 45 -17.49 -0.96 -20.84
C ARG A 45 -18.06 0.40 -20.44
N GLN A 46 -19.35 0.44 -20.13
CA GLN A 46 -19.93 1.54 -19.37
C GLN A 46 -19.32 1.43 -17.97
N ALA A 47 -18.24 2.18 -17.75
CA ALA A 47 -17.79 2.47 -16.41
C ALA A 47 -18.92 3.27 -15.75
N THR A 48 -19.74 2.58 -14.96
CA THR A 48 -20.60 3.27 -14.00
C THR A 48 -19.69 4.17 -13.20
N SER A 49 -19.77 5.48 -13.44
CA SER A 49 -19.00 6.48 -12.73
C SER A 49 -19.65 6.65 -11.35
N GLY A 50 -19.64 5.57 -10.57
CA GLY A 50 -20.06 5.57 -9.18
C GLY A 50 -18.93 6.13 -8.35
N SER A 51 -19.17 7.28 -7.72
CA SER A 51 -18.31 7.76 -6.65
C SER A 51 -18.30 6.73 -5.53
N ALA A 52 -17.21 5.96 -5.40
CA ALA A 52 -17.02 5.02 -4.31
C ALA A 52 -16.27 5.72 -3.16
N ALA A 53 -16.89 5.76 -1.97
CA ALA A 53 -16.21 6.22 -0.77
C ALA A 53 -15.31 5.08 -0.23
N LEU A 54 -14.02 5.36 -0.08
CA LEU A 54 -13.05 4.43 0.50
C LEU A 54 -12.87 4.75 1.99
N ALA A 55 -13.04 3.77 2.86
CA ALA A 55 -12.81 3.90 4.30
C ALA A 55 -11.42 3.37 4.67
N GLY A 56 -10.71 4.08 5.56
CA GLY A 56 -9.37 3.71 6.02
C GLY A 56 -9.02 4.33 7.37
N ILE A 57 -7.78 4.17 7.80
CA ILE A 57 -7.27 4.78 9.04
C ILE A 57 -6.76 6.19 8.72
N ALA A 58 -7.27 7.20 9.43
CA ALA A 58 -6.86 8.58 9.23
C ALA A 58 -5.44 8.81 9.77
N ALA A 59 -4.49 9.14 8.87
CA ALA A 59 -3.11 9.46 9.25
C ALA A 59 -2.93 10.92 9.69
N SER A 60 -3.70 11.84 9.12
CA SER A 60 -3.64 13.28 9.39
C SER A 60 -5.00 13.94 9.11
N PRO A 61 -5.42 14.97 9.87
CA PRO A 61 -6.65 15.71 9.60
C PRO A 61 -6.52 16.63 8.37
N GLY A 62 -7.56 16.70 7.53
CA GLY A 62 -7.63 17.64 6.41
C GLY A 62 -8.53 17.19 5.26
N VAL A 63 -8.69 18.07 4.26
CA VAL A 63 -9.38 17.77 2.99
C VAL A 63 -8.44 18.17 1.84
N ALA A 64 -8.22 17.25 0.90
CA ALA A 64 -7.41 17.50 -0.29
C ALA A 64 -8.19 17.12 -1.55
N VAL A 65 -8.10 17.94 -2.59
CA VAL A 65 -8.71 17.71 -3.90
C VAL A 65 -7.61 17.83 -4.95
N GLY A 66 -7.41 16.78 -5.75
CA GLY A 66 -6.35 16.75 -6.75
C GLY A 66 -6.32 15.45 -7.54
N THR A 67 -5.38 15.36 -8.47
CA THR A 67 -5.16 14.14 -9.27
C THR A 67 -4.38 13.13 -8.42
N ALA A 68 -4.87 11.88 -8.38
CA ALA A 68 -4.16 10.80 -7.73
C ALA A 68 -3.08 10.21 -8.66
N LEU A 69 -1.85 10.12 -8.16
CA LEU A 69 -0.77 9.36 -8.80
C LEU A 69 -0.73 7.95 -8.21
N VAL A 70 -1.04 6.93 -9.02
CA VAL A 70 -0.98 5.53 -8.59
C VAL A 70 0.41 4.98 -8.86
N LEU A 71 1.16 4.70 -7.78
CA LEU A 71 2.46 4.02 -7.85
C LEU A 71 2.24 2.51 -7.67
N ALA A 72 2.30 1.77 -8.77
CA ALA A 72 2.24 0.31 -8.73
C ALA A 72 3.64 -0.29 -8.47
N PRO A 73 3.77 -1.32 -7.62
CA PRO A 73 5.04 -2.01 -7.42
C PRO A 73 5.54 -2.59 -8.75
N GLN A 74 6.79 -2.30 -9.09
CA GLN A 74 7.44 -2.99 -10.20
C GLN A 74 7.82 -4.40 -9.76
N THR A 75 7.31 -5.41 -10.46
CA THR A 75 7.75 -6.78 -10.23
C THR A 75 9.13 -6.96 -10.84
N ILE A 76 10.17 -6.95 -10.01
CA ILE A 76 11.54 -7.26 -10.45
C ILE A 76 11.59 -8.74 -10.79
N THR A 77 11.63 -9.05 -12.09
CA THR A 77 11.88 -10.40 -12.58
C THR A 77 13.38 -10.57 -12.85
N TYR A 78 13.94 -11.69 -12.40
CA TYR A 78 15.34 -12.04 -12.67
C TYR A 78 15.43 -13.39 -13.35
N VAL A 79 16.42 -13.54 -14.22
CA VAL A 79 16.62 -14.78 -14.99
C VAL A 79 17.25 -15.83 -14.09
N ARG A 80 16.49 -16.90 -13.81
CA ARG A 80 17.01 -18.10 -13.14
C ARG A 80 17.67 -19.00 -14.18
N ARG A 81 18.97 -18.82 -14.39
CA ARG A 81 19.77 -19.71 -15.24
C ARG A 81 21.09 -20.10 -14.57
N THR A 82 21.58 -21.28 -14.93
CA THR A 82 22.93 -21.72 -14.62
C THR A 82 23.89 -21.09 -15.63
N LEU A 83 25.04 -20.61 -15.15
CA LEU A 83 26.10 -20.01 -15.93
C LEU A 83 27.06 -21.09 -16.43
N ARG A 84 27.54 -20.96 -17.67
CA ARG A 84 28.72 -21.71 -18.13
C ARG A 84 29.98 -21.11 -17.51
N SER A 85 31.06 -21.88 -17.43
CA SER A 85 32.32 -21.40 -16.85
C SER A 85 32.83 -20.10 -17.51
N ALA A 86 32.66 -19.97 -18.83
CA ALA A 86 33.05 -18.77 -19.59
C ALA A 86 32.19 -17.52 -19.25
N GLU A 87 31.01 -17.68 -18.63
CA GLU A 87 30.10 -16.59 -18.30
C GLU A 87 30.29 -16.05 -16.87
N ILE A 88 31.11 -16.73 -16.05
CA ILE A 88 31.31 -16.39 -14.64
C ILE A 88 31.95 -15.00 -14.50
N GLU A 89 33.05 -14.73 -15.19
CA GLU A 89 33.73 -13.44 -15.07
C GLU A 89 32.86 -12.28 -15.57
N GLY A 90 32.04 -12.51 -16.60
CA GLY A 90 31.06 -11.54 -17.06
C GLY A 90 29.93 -11.28 -16.06
N GLU A 91 29.49 -12.31 -15.31
CA GLU A 91 28.54 -12.13 -14.21
C GLU A 91 29.14 -11.34 -13.05
N LEU A 92 30.39 -11.63 -12.68
CA LEU A 92 31.10 -10.91 -11.61
C LEU A 92 31.29 -9.43 -11.98
N GLY A 93 31.64 -9.13 -13.24
CA GLY A 93 31.69 -7.76 -13.75
C GLY A 93 30.35 -7.04 -13.64
N ARG A 94 29.25 -7.71 -14.02
CA ARG A 94 27.89 -7.15 -13.86
C ARG A 94 27.52 -6.91 -12.41
N PHE A 95 27.89 -7.82 -11.51
CA PHE A 95 27.66 -7.65 -10.07
C PHE A 95 28.40 -6.42 -9.53
N LYS A 96 29.70 -6.26 -9.85
CA LYS A 96 30.49 -5.10 -9.43
C LYS A 96 29.92 -3.78 -9.94
N ALA A 97 29.51 -3.74 -11.21
CA ALA A 97 28.86 -2.58 -11.79
C ALA A 97 27.53 -2.24 -11.07
N ALA A 98 26.73 -3.25 -10.73
CA ALA A 98 25.48 -3.06 -9.99
C ALA A 98 25.73 -2.55 -8.55
N VAL A 99 26.75 -3.04 -7.86
CA VAL A 99 27.15 -2.53 -6.53
C VAL A 99 27.58 -1.07 -6.62
N ALA A 100 28.41 -0.71 -7.60
CA ALA A 100 28.82 0.67 -7.81
C ALA A 100 27.62 1.60 -8.09
N ALA A 101 26.71 1.18 -8.97
CA ALA A 101 25.49 1.94 -9.27
C ALA A 101 24.61 2.14 -8.02
N ALA A 102 24.44 1.09 -7.20
CA ALA A 102 23.67 1.19 -5.96
C ALA A 102 24.31 2.16 -4.95
N GLN A 103 25.64 2.18 -4.84
CA GLN A 103 26.34 3.14 -3.99
C GLN A 103 26.11 4.57 -4.46
N ASP A 104 26.18 4.83 -5.76
CA ASP A 104 25.97 6.16 -6.32
C ASP A 104 24.53 6.63 -6.14
N GLU A 105 23.54 5.75 -6.33
CA GLU A 105 22.13 6.04 -6.06
C GLU A 105 21.89 6.39 -4.58
N LEU A 106 22.47 5.62 -3.65
CA LEU A 106 22.37 5.88 -2.21
C LEU A 106 23.00 7.22 -1.82
N ARG A 107 24.20 7.54 -2.33
CA ARG A 107 24.86 8.84 -2.11
C ARG A 107 24.01 9.98 -2.67
N ALA A 108 23.47 9.81 -3.87
CA ALA A 108 22.62 10.81 -4.49
C ALA A 108 21.30 11.02 -3.73
N MET A 109 20.72 9.95 -3.17
CA MET A 109 19.54 10.06 -2.29
C MET A 109 19.89 10.81 -1.00
N GLY A 110 21.04 10.51 -0.38
CA GLY A 110 21.53 11.26 0.78
C GLY A 110 21.67 12.75 0.48
N ALA A 111 22.34 13.10 -0.62
CA ALA A 111 22.56 14.50 -1.00
C ALA A 111 21.28 15.27 -1.34
N ARG A 112 20.27 14.62 -1.94
CA ARG A 112 18.98 15.24 -2.24
C ARG A 112 18.07 15.37 -1.02
N SER A 113 18.27 14.51 -0.03
CA SER A 113 17.44 14.52 1.17
C SER A 113 17.90 15.69 2.03
N GLY A 114 17.17 16.82 2.00
CA GLY A 114 17.26 17.85 3.03
C GLY A 114 16.75 17.38 4.41
N GLY A 115 16.80 16.07 4.65
CA GLY A 115 16.24 15.38 5.79
C GLY A 115 17.00 15.63 7.07
N SER A 116 16.35 15.31 8.17
CA SER A 116 16.93 15.32 9.51
C SER A 116 18.22 14.49 9.61
N ARG A 117 19.02 14.74 10.64
CA ARG A 117 20.24 13.97 10.94
C ARG A 117 19.98 12.45 11.03
N ASN A 118 18.77 12.05 11.41
CA ASN A 118 18.39 10.64 11.55
C ASN A 118 18.22 9.95 10.18
N GLU A 119 17.61 10.61 9.21
CA GLU A 119 17.42 10.06 7.86
C GLU A 119 18.75 9.86 7.14
N HIS A 120 19.69 10.79 7.31
CA HIS A 120 21.06 10.63 6.82
C HIS A 120 21.77 9.42 7.43
N SER A 121 21.60 9.20 8.75
CA SER A 121 22.24 8.11 9.46
C SER A 121 21.79 6.73 8.95
N ILE A 122 20.53 6.63 8.52
CA ILE A 122 19.98 5.41 7.92
C ILE A 122 20.65 5.14 6.55
N ILE A 123 20.80 6.16 5.71
CA ILE A 123 21.43 6.02 4.39
C ILE A 123 22.92 5.65 4.53
N GLU A 124 23.64 6.25 5.47
CA GLU A 124 25.03 5.89 5.76
C GLU A 124 25.18 4.43 6.18
N ALA A 125 24.26 3.92 7.01
CA ALA A 125 24.26 2.50 7.36
C ALA A 125 24.07 1.59 6.13
N TYR A 126 23.19 1.97 5.19
CA TYR A 126 23.04 1.24 3.92
C TYR A 126 24.30 1.29 3.06
N LEU A 127 24.98 2.44 2.99
CA LEU A 127 26.25 2.57 2.27
C LEU A 127 27.33 1.66 2.86
N LEU A 128 27.43 1.59 4.20
CA LEU A 128 28.36 0.71 4.86
C LEU A 128 28.10 -0.77 4.51
N MET A 129 26.83 -1.19 4.50
CA MET A 129 26.46 -2.57 4.14
C MET A 129 26.76 -2.88 2.67
N VAL A 130 26.47 -1.96 1.74
CA VAL A 130 26.72 -2.18 0.31
C VAL A 130 28.22 -2.16 -0.02
N ALA A 131 29.02 -1.42 0.75
CA ALA A 131 30.48 -1.36 0.62
C ALA A 131 31.21 -2.50 1.37
N ASP A 132 30.49 -3.40 2.05
CA ASP A 132 31.09 -4.50 2.79
C ASP A 132 31.74 -5.53 1.84
N GLU A 133 33.06 -5.56 1.87
CA GLU A 133 33.90 -6.45 1.05
C GLU A 133 33.71 -7.93 1.41
N THR A 134 33.32 -8.25 2.64
CA THR A 134 32.99 -9.63 3.07
C THR A 134 31.71 -10.09 2.37
N LEU A 135 30.67 -9.26 2.39
CA LEU A 135 29.41 -9.56 1.68
C LEU A 135 29.65 -9.68 0.16
N ALA A 136 30.48 -8.80 -0.41
CA ALA A 136 30.85 -8.89 -1.82
C ALA A 136 31.52 -10.24 -2.14
N ARG A 137 32.52 -10.66 -1.36
CA ARG A 137 33.22 -11.93 -1.55
C ARG A 137 32.31 -13.15 -1.40
N GLU A 138 31.34 -13.11 -0.50
CA GLU A 138 30.35 -14.20 -0.37
C GLU A 138 29.53 -14.36 -1.64
N VAL A 139 29.06 -13.25 -2.23
CA VAL A 139 28.32 -13.27 -3.50
C VAL A 139 29.22 -13.76 -4.63
N GLU A 140 30.46 -13.26 -4.75
CA GLU A 140 31.41 -13.73 -5.76
C GLU A 140 31.69 -15.23 -5.64
N GLY A 141 31.87 -15.72 -4.40
CA GLY A 141 32.04 -17.13 -4.10
C GLY A 141 30.82 -17.97 -4.47
N HIS A 142 29.60 -17.46 -4.22
CA HIS A 142 28.36 -18.11 -4.61
C HIS A 142 28.21 -18.22 -6.13
N VAL A 143 28.52 -17.16 -6.87
CA VAL A 143 28.49 -17.17 -8.34
C VAL A 143 29.47 -18.21 -8.89
N ARG A 144 30.70 -18.27 -8.37
CA ARG A 144 31.73 -19.21 -8.82
C ARG A 144 31.40 -20.66 -8.49
N ARG A 145 30.97 -20.95 -7.27
CA ARG A 145 30.69 -22.31 -6.79
C ARG A 145 29.40 -22.88 -7.36
N ASP A 146 28.33 -22.10 -7.32
CA ASP A 146 27.00 -22.59 -7.68
C ASP A 146 26.67 -22.35 -9.16
N ARG A 147 27.52 -21.58 -9.87
CA ARG A 147 27.32 -21.16 -11.27
C ARG A 147 25.95 -20.55 -11.47
N ARG A 148 25.52 -19.68 -10.56
CA ARG A 148 24.21 -19.01 -10.60
C ARG A 148 24.38 -17.50 -10.78
N CYS A 149 23.38 -16.88 -11.39
CA CYS A 149 23.35 -15.42 -11.51
C CYS A 149 23.23 -14.76 -10.13
N ALA A 150 23.94 -13.64 -9.94
CA ALA A 150 24.01 -12.87 -8.70
C ALA A 150 22.66 -12.21 -8.35
N ALA A 151 21.84 -11.87 -9.34
CA ALA A 151 20.53 -11.24 -9.18
C ALA A 151 19.46 -12.11 -8.47
N ARG A 152 19.82 -13.30 -7.97
CA ARG A 152 18.88 -14.23 -7.36
C ARG A 152 18.39 -13.71 -6.00
N ALA A 153 17.26 -13.03 -5.98
CA ALA A 153 16.53 -12.78 -4.74
C ALA A 153 15.89 -14.09 -4.21
N PRO A 154 16.02 -14.45 -2.93
CA PRO A 154 15.19 -15.50 -2.35
C PRO A 154 13.72 -15.08 -2.52
N ARG A 155 12.89 -15.96 -3.12
CA ARG A 155 11.45 -15.69 -3.17
C ARG A 155 10.92 -15.74 -1.74
N PRO A 156 10.16 -14.73 -1.26
CA PRO A 156 9.39 -14.92 -0.04
C PRO A 156 8.47 -16.13 -0.25
N ARG A 157 8.49 -17.07 0.69
CA ARG A 157 7.47 -18.12 0.73
C ARG A 157 6.14 -17.41 0.93
N ALA A 158 5.23 -17.56 -0.02
CA ALA A 158 3.84 -17.20 0.20
C ALA A 158 3.30 -18.04 1.38
N PRO A 159 2.42 -17.48 2.23
CA PRO A 159 1.78 -18.22 3.31
C PRO A 159 0.94 -19.38 2.78
#